data_AF-A0A1M6TLC8-F1
#
_entry.id   AF-A0A1M6TLC8-F1
#
_cell.length_a   1.000
_cell.length_b   1.000
_cell.length_c   1.000
_cell.angle_alpha   90.00
_cell.angle_beta   90.00
_cell.angle_gamma   90.00
#
_symmetry.space_group_name_H-M   'P 1'
#
loop_
_entity.id
_entity.type
_entity.pdbx_description
1 polymer ?
#
loop_
_entity_poly.entity_id
_entity_poly.type
_entity_poly.pdbx_seq_one_letter_code
_entity_poly.pdbx_strand_id
1 'polypeptide(L)'
;MKQLQAFAAGALRLLPVSLWWVLGGLVGAGFSIQLEKELFPNTPAAVQAARVLAVGCALAIPLLGVWWLWRIAASLEHAGWRLLWYLGAAGATGCVLVALGLGILLFS
;
A
#
# COMPACT_ATOMS: atom_id res chain seq x y z
N MET A 1 -14.78 -21.98 -7.83
CA MET A 1 -14.33 -20.71 -8.47
C MET A 1 -15.29 -19.55 -8.29
N LYS A 2 -16.62 -19.68 -8.51
CA LYS A 2 -17.59 -18.57 -8.36
C LYS A 2 -17.63 -17.91 -6.98
N GLN A 3 -17.47 -18.67 -5.89
CA GLN A 3 -17.46 -18.11 -4.52
C GLN A 3 -16.22 -17.24 -4.25
N LEU A 4 -15.07 -17.60 -4.82
CA LEU A 4 -13.82 -16.83 -4.66
C LEU A 4 -13.90 -15.48 -5.40
N GLN A 5 -14.51 -15.45 -6.58
CA GLN A 5 -14.75 -14.20 -7.32
C GLN A 5 -15.76 -13.30 -6.61
N ALA A 6 -16.83 -13.87 -6.05
CA ALA A 6 -17.81 -13.10 -5.27
C ALA A 6 -17.17 -12.52 -3.99
N PHE A 7 -16.32 -13.29 -3.31
CA PHE A 7 -15.56 -12.82 -2.17
C PHE A 7 -14.57 -11.72 -2.55
N ALA A 8 -13.81 -11.89 -3.64
CA ALA A 8 -12.88 -10.88 -4.14
C ALA A 8 -13.61 -9.58 -4.54
N ALA A 9 -14.75 -9.67 -5.20
CA ALA A 9 -15.58 -8.52 -5.56
C ALA A 9 -16.15 -7.80 -4.33
N GLY A 10 -16.56 -8.56 -3.29
CA GLY A 10 -16.99 -8.01 -2.01
C GLY A 10 -15.85 -7.31 -1.26
N ALA A 11 -14.68 -7.94 -1.22
CA ALA A 11 -13.46 -7.37 -0.65
C ALA A 11 -13.03 -6.08 -1.37
N LEU A 12 -13.10 -6.05 -2.70
CA LEU A 12 -12.81 -4.87 -3.52
C LEU A 12 -13.77 -3.71 -3.27
N ARG A 13 -15.04 -3.98 -2.98
CA ARG A 13 -16.02 -2.95 -2.61
C ARG A 13 -15.83 -2.42 -1.18
N LEU A 14 -15.23 -3.22 -0.32
CA LEU A 14 -14.92 -2.87 1.06
C LEU A 14 -13.54 -2.21 1.23
N LEU A 15 -12.78 -2.07 0.14
CA LEU A 15 -11.53 -1.32 0.18
C LEU A 15 -11.81 0.11 0.64
N PRO A 16 -11.12 0.60 1.68
CA PRO A 16 -11.36 1.92 2.21
C PRO A 16 -10.97 2.95 1.14
N VAL A 17 -11.80 3.98 0.96
CA VAL A 17 -11.59 5.06 -0.02
C VAL A 17 -10.17 5.66 0.08
N SER A 18 -9.60 5.69 1.29
CA SER A 18 -8.21 6.11 1.52
C SER A 18 -7.18 5.28 0.75
N LEU A 19 -7.39 3.97 0.59
CA LEU A 19 -6.47 3.09 -0.14
C LEU A 19 -6.46 3.42 -1.64
N TRP A 20 -7.60 3.81 -2.20
CA TRP A 20 -7.68 4.31 -3.58
C TRP A 20 -6.90 5.60 -3.77
N TRP A 21 -7.00 6.54 -2.83
CA TRP A 21 -6.20 7.77 -2.88
C TRP A 21 -4.70 7.52 -2.75
N VAL A 22 -4.31 6.59 -1.88
CA VAL A 22 -2.90 6.21 -1.72
C VAL A 22 -2.35 5.53 -2.97
N LEU A 23 -3.13 4.63 -3.60
CA LEU A 23 -2.75 4.00 -4.86
C LEU A 23 -2.69 5.02 -6.01
N GLY A 24 -3.70 5.89 -6.12
CA GLY A 24 -3.70 6.96 -7.11
C GLY A 24 -2.53 7.92 -6.95
N GLY A 25 -2.20 8.29 -5.70
CA GLY A 25 -1.03 9.09 -5.37
C GLY A 25 0.28 8.40 -5.74
N LEU A 26 0.41 7.10 -5.48
CA LEU A 26 1.60 6.32 -5.85
C LEU A 26 1.78 6.26 -7.36
N VAL A 27 0.70 5.98 -8.11
CA VAL A 27 0.73 5.94 -9.57
C VAL A 27 1.07 7.32 -10.13
N GLY A 28 0.43 8.38 -9.63
CA GLY A 28 0.70 9.76 -10.05
C GLY A 28 2.14 10.20 -9.76
N ALA A 29 2.68 9.84 -8.60
CA ALA A 29 4.07 10.08 -8.25
C ALA A 29 5.03 9.31 -9.17
N GLY A 30 4.72 8.03 -9.45
CA GLY A 30 5.50 7.20 -10.38
C GLY A 30 5.55 7.78 -11.80
N PHE A 31 4.40 8.21 -12.33
CA PHE A 31 4.33 8.90 -13.63
C PHE A 31 5.13 10.20 -13.62
N SER A 32 5.03 10.99 -12.54
CA SER A 32 5.74 12.26 -12.40
C SER A 32 7.26 12.08 -12.36
N ILE A 33 7.77 10.98 -11.79
CA ILE A 33 9.19 10.63 -11.78
C ILE A 33 9.63 10.14 -13.17
N GLN A 34 8.84 9.28 -13.84
CA GLN A 34 9.19 8.76 -15.18
C GLN A 34 9.20 9.87 -16.24
N LEU A 35 8.29 10.83 -16.14
CA LEU A 35 8.17 11.96 -17.05
C LEU A 35 8.94 13.19 -16.57
N GLU A 36 9.88 13.05 -15.62
CA GLU A 36 10.64 14.16 -15.04
C GLU A 36 11.22 15.11 -16.10
N LYS A 37 11.79 14.55 -17.17
CA LYS A 37 12.43 15.34 -18.25
C LYS A 37 11.43 16.06 -19.16
N GLU A 38 10.17 15.59 -19.23
CA GLU A 38 9.13 16.20 -20.06
C GLU A 38 8.23 17.15 -19.26
N LEU A 39 7.89 16.79 -18.02
CA LEU A 39 6.99 17.57 -17.16
C LEU A 39 7.71 18.70 -16.42
N PHE A 40 8.96 18.48 -15.99
CA PHE A 40 9.71 19.40 -15.13
C PHE A 40 11.16 19.62 -15.62
N PRO A 41 11.37 20.16 -16.83
CA PRO A 41 12.69 20.27 -17.43
C PRO A 41 13.70 21.10 -16.61
N ASN A 42 13.25 21.99 -15.72
CA ASN A 42 14.13 22.90 -14.95
C ASN A 42 13.84 22.91 -13.44
N THR A 43 13.04 21.98 -12.90
CA THR A 43 12.55 22.08 -11.51
C THR A 43 12.89 20.82 -10.68
N PRO A 44 14.12 20.72 -10.13
CA PRO A 44 14.55 19.55 -9.34
C PRO A 44 13.72 19.34 -8.07
N ALA A 45 13.10 20.40 -7.53
CA ALA A 45 12.25 20.32 -6.35
C ALA A 45 10.95 19.51 -6.58
N ALA A 46 10.41 19.51 -7.81
CA ALA A 46 9.19 18.77 -8.13
C ALA A 46 9.41 17.26 -8.08
N VAL A 47 10.60 16.81 -8.48
CA VAL A 47 11.02 15.40 -8.46
C VAL A 47 11.22 14.92 -7.04
N GLN A 48 11.83 15.74 -6.19
CA GLN A 48 11.96 15.44 -4.75
C GLN A 48 10.59 15.32 -4.09
N ALA A 49 9.65 16.23 -4.38
CA ALA A 49 8.29 16.14 -3.87
C ALA A 49 7.58 14.84 -4.33
N ALA A 50 7.73 14.47 -5.60
CA ALA A 50 7.18 13.22 -6.14
C ALA A 50 7.80 11.98 -5.47
N ARG A 51 9.11 11.98 -5.21
CA ARG A 51 9.78 10.89 -4.47
C ARG A 51 9.29 10.79 -3.03
N VAL A 52 9.18 11.90 -2.31
CA VAL A 52 8.65 11.92 -0.93
C VAL A 52 7.21 11.41 -0.91
N LEU A 53 6.39 11.83 -1.88
CA LEU A 53 5.02 11.34 -2.03
C LEU A 53 5.00 9.82 -2.31
N ALA A 54 5.84 9.34 -3.23
CA ALA A 54 5.94 7.92 -3.55
C ALA A 54 6.33 7.08 -2.33
N VAL A 55 7.33 7.52 -1.55
CA VAL A 55 7.76 6.84 -0.31
C VAL A 55 6.64 6.87 0.73
N GLY A 56 5.97 8.01 0.91
CA GLY A 56 4.84 8.15 1.81
C GLY A 56 3.70 7.18 1.44
N CYS A 57 3.36 7.10 0.16
CA CYS A 57 2.36 6.15 -0.34
C CYS A 57 2.80 4.69 -0.15
N ALA A 58 4.07 4.37 -0.43
CA ALA A 58 4.61 3.02 -0.27
C ALA A 58 4.57 2.55 1.19
N LEU A 59 4.75 3.44 2.16
CA LEU A 59 4.60 3.16 3.59
C LEU A 59 3.12 3.11 4.02
N ALA A 60 2.27 3.95 3.43
CA ALA A 60 0.86 3.99 3.77
C ALA A 60 0.09 2.73 3.33
N ILE A 61 0.45 2.13 2.19
CA ILE A 61 -0.19 0.90 1.67
C ILE A 61 -0.17 -0.26 2.69
N PRO A 62 0.98 -0.71 3.21
CA PRO A 62 1.01 -1.83 4.15
C PRO A 62 0.32 -1.48 5.48
N LEU A 63 0.44 -0.24 5.96
CA LEU A 63 -0.25 0.21 7.18
C LEU A 63 -1.76 0.18 7.05
N LEU A 64 -2.30 0.74 5.95
CA LEU A 64 -3.73 0.69 5.66
C LEU A 64 -4.21 -0.73 5.39
N GLY A 65 -3.39 -1.55 4.74
CA GLY A 65 -3.65 -2.97 4.50
C GLY A 65 -3.84 -3.76 5.79
N VAL A 66 -2.92 -3.60 6.77
CA VAL A 66 -3.05 -4.24 8.09
C VAL A 66 -4.26 -3.76 8.83
N TRP A 67 -4.45 -2.44 8.87
CA TRP A 67 -5.59 -1.86 9.59
C TRP A 67 -6.92 -2.40 9.05
N TRP A 68 -7.02 -2.55 7.72
CA TRP A 68 -8.19 -3.13 7.08
C TRP A 68 -8.33 -4.63 7.36
N LEU A 69 -7.25 -5.40 7.24
CA LEU A 69 -7.22 -6.83 7.59
C LEU A 69 -7.61 -7.06 9.06
N TRP A 70 -7.21 -6.16 9.95
CA TRP A 70 -7.59 -6.20 11.35
C TRP A 70 -9.09 -6.03 11.57
N ARG A 71 -9.73 -5.12 10.83
CA ARG A 71 -11.19 -4.95 10.87
C ARG A 71 -11.93 -6.17 10.34
N ILE A 72 -11.45 -6.78 9.26
CA ILE A 72 -12.05 -8.02 8.73
C ILE A 72 -11.88 -9.16 9.72
N ALA A 73 -10.67 -9.34 10.28
CA ALA A 73 -10.41 -10.40 11.24
C ALA A 73 -11.23 -10.23 12.52
N ALA A 74 -11.54 -9.00 12.94
CA ALA A 74 -12.44 -8.72 14.06
C ALA A 74 -13.89 -9.17 13.80
N SER A 75 -14.31 -9.26 12.53
CA SER A 75 -15.64 -9.77 12.15
C SER A 75 -15.74 -11.30 12.11
N LEU A 76 -14.62 -12.02 12.28
CA LEU A 76 -14.60 -13.48 12.31
C LEU A 76 -14.97 -14.01 13.71
N GLU A 77 -15.96 -14.89 13.78
CA GLU A 77 -16.40 -15.51 15.04
C GLU A 77 -15.36 -16.49 15.61
N HIS A 78 -14.56 -17.13 14.76
CA HIS A 78 -13.55 -18.10 15.18
C HIS A 78 -12.22 -17.44 15.57
N ALA A 79 -11.89 -17.52 16.86
CA ALA A 79 -10.68 -16.94 17.43
C ALA A 79 -9.38 -17.44 16.79
N GLY A 80 -9.30 -18.72 16.41
CA GLY A 80 -8.11 -19.29 15.75
C GLY A 80 -7.86 -18.70 14.36
N TRP A 81 -8.90 -18.52 13.57
CA TRP A 81 -8.81 -17.87 12.26
C TRP A 81 -8.46 -16.39 12.38
N ARG A 82 -9.03 -15.70 13.37
CA ARG A 82 -8.67 -14.31 13.67
C ARG A 82 -7.19 -14.15 14.01
N LEU A 83 -6.61 -15.05 14.82
CA LEU A 83 -5.19 -15.03 15.17
C LEU A 83 -4.29 -15.23 13.94
N LEU A 84 -4.64 -16.17 13.05
CA LEU A 84 -3.91 -16.41 11.80
C LEU A 84 -3.90 -15.18 10.90
N TRP A 85 -5.04 -14.49 10.77
CA TRP A 85 -5.12 -13.24 10.02
C TRP A 85 -4.28 -12.12 10.63
N TYR A 86 -4.25 -12.01 11.96
CA TYR A 86 -3.40 -11.04 12.65
C TYR A 86 -1.91 -11.31 12.44
N LEU A 87 -1.48 -12.56 12.59
CA LEU A 87 -0.08 -12.95 12.36
C LEU A 87 0.32 -12.77 10.90
N GLY A 88 -0.53 -13.16 9.95
CA GLY A 88 -0.29 -12.97 8.52
C GLY A 88 -0.18 -11.50 8.14
N ALA A 89 -1.08 -10.65 8.65
CA ALA A 89 -1.06 -9.21 8.39
C ALA A 89 0.18 -8.54 8.97
N ALA A 90 0.54 -8.86 10.22
CA ALA A 90 1.74 -8.33 10.88
C ALA A 90 3.02 -8.80 10.17
N GLY A 91 3.12 -10.09 9.83
CA GLY A 91 4.27 -10.66 9.13
C GLY A 91 4.46 -10.05 7.73
N ALA A 92 3.40 -9.97 6.92
CA ALA A 92 3.46 -9.36 5.59
C ALA A 92 3.92 -7.89 5.66
N THR A 93 3.45 -7.16 6.67
CA THR A 93 3.81 -5.74 6.85
C THR A 93 5.23 -5.57 7.34
N GLY A 94 5.68 -6.41 8.27
CA GLY A 94 7.08 -6.46 8.67
C GLY A 94 7.99 -6.68 7.47
N CYS A 95 7.67 -7.67 6.62
CA CYS A 95 8.45 -7.94 5.40
C CYS A 95 8.47 -6.76 4.42
N VAL A 96 7.32 -6.11 4.18
CA VAL A 96 7.24 -4.95 3.27
C VAL A 96 8.02 -3.76 3.82
N LEU A 97 7.91 -3.47 5.12
CA LEU A 97 8.66 -2.37 5.75
C LEU A 97 10.16 -2.63 5.74
N VAL A 98 10.60 -3.87 5.98
CA VAL A 98 12.01 -4.26 5.89
C VAL A 98 12.52 -4.14 4.45
N ALA A 99 11.74 -4.61 3.47
CA ALA A 99 12.10 -4.50 2.05
C ALA A 99 12.17 -3.03 1.59
N LEU A 100 11.22 -2.19 2.02
CA LEU A 100 11.26 -0.76 1.75
C LEU A 100 12.44 -0.08 2.45
N GLY A 101 12.74 -0.42 3.70
CA GLY A 101 13.89 0.10 4.42
C GLY A 101 15.22 -0.27 3.76
N LEU A 102 15.37 -1.54 3.37
CA LEU A 102 16.55 -2.01 2.62
C LEU A 102 16.63 -1.35 1.24
N GLY A 103 15.52 -1.18 0.54
CA GLY A 103 15.47 -0.47 -0.74
C GLY A 103 15.89 0.99 -0.60
N ILE A 104 15.39 1.70 0.41
CA ILE A 104 15.78 3.09 0.67
C ILE A 104 17.28 3.17 1.00
N LEU A 105 17.81 2.27 1.83
CA LEU A 105 19.24 2.21 2.20
C LEU A 105 20.17 1.86 1.03
N LEU A 106 19.72 1.04 0.07
CA LEU A 106 20.52 0.62 -1.08
C LEU A 106 20.50 1.64 -2.22
N PHE A 107 19.46 2.48 -2.29
CA PHE A 107 19.28 3.50 -3.34
C PHE A 107 19.51 4.95 -2.85
N SER A 108 19.87 5.16 -1.58
CA SER A 108 20.35 6.43 -1.00
C SER A 108 21.86 6.54 -1.06
#